data_AF-A0A6C0GUA2-F1
#
_entry.id   AF-A0A6C0GUA2-F1
#
_cell.length_a   1.000
_cell.length_b   1.000
_cell.length_c   1.000
_cell.angle_alpha   90.00
_cell.angle_beta   90.00
_cell.angle_gamma   90.00
#
_symmetry.space_group_name_H-M   'P 1'
#
loop_
_entity.id
_entity.type
_entity.pdbx_description
1 polymer ?
#
loop_
_entity_poly.entity_id
_entity_poly.type
_entity_poly.pdbx_seq_one_letter_code
_entity_poly.pdbx_strand_id
1 'polypeptide(L)'
;MEVTSKKVSRQKNRTVCKNCNTPCKGNYCYHCGQATATRQLEVKPLLWEAFFSVVDVNQGFIFTLKSLCIKPGEAIREYIEGRRIKYYPPHKYVLLIGAVAAFFSTRYHFFSGQPTSGILSIASDSRLAGFWLYADTYTTLINIITIPVFAIFSWLLRRKAYNYAENIVLNTYITSQQLLLFVSMVPLFECYSTTPRYVINFYVVVTLLYNVWVYKQFFGFKRWTGVLCAAFMMFSAYICQFLLNLLFFVVAKNLDVL
;
A
#
# COMPACT_ATOMS: atom_id res chain seq x y z
N MET A 1 -7.25 -12.99 41.06
CA MET A 1 -7.32 -12.77 39.60
C MET A 1 -6.82 -11.37 39.33
N GLU A 2 -5.50 -11.26 39.12
CA GLU A 2 -4.79 -9.99 39.04
C GLU A 2 -4.50 -9.70 37.56
N VAL A 3 -5.16 -8.66 37.04
CA VAL A 3 -4.96 -8.14 35.70
C VAL A 3 -3.59 -7.47 35.66
N THR A 4 -2.57 -8.20 35.21
CA THR A 4 -1.23 -7.65 35.00
C THR A 4 -1.22 -6.78 33.75
N SER A 5 -1.43 -5.49 34.00
CA SER A 5 -1.06 -4.38 33.13
C SER A 5 0.37 -4.56 32.62
N LYS A 6 0.53 -4.86 31.32
CA LYS A 6 1.81 -4.78 30.63
C LYS A 6 2.22 -3.31 30.55
N LYS A 7 2.96 -2.86 31.57
CA LYS A 7 3.71 -1.59 31.54
C LYS A 7 4.47 -1.48 30.23
N VAL A 8 4.29 -0.35 29.55
CA VAL A 8 5.11 0.14 28.44
C VAL A 8 6.57 0.14 28.91
N SER A 9 7.34 -0.89 28.54
CA SER A 9 8.75 -0.94 28.83
C SER A 9 9.47 0.01 27.87
N ARG A 10 9.90 1.16 28.39
CA ARG A 10 10.96 1.98 27.78
C ARG A 10 12.14 1.05 27.51
N GLN A 11 12.37 0.69 26.24
CA GLN A 11 13.48 -0.18 25.85
C GLN A 11 14.82 0.52 26.12
N LYS A 12 15.42 0.10 27.23
CA LYS A 12 16.76 0.37 27.73
C LYS A 12 17.81 0.11 26.63
N ASN A 13 18.64 1.10 26.34
CA ASN A 13 19.85 1.10 25.49
C ASN A 13 20.07 -0.14 24.61
N ARG A 14 19.65 -0.08 23.34
CA ARG A 14 20.21 -0.95 22.30
C ARG A 14 21.62 -0.45 22.00
N THR A 15 22.62 -1.24 22.34
CA THR A 15 24.03 -0.92 22.17
C THR A 15 24.48 -0.86 20.72
N VAL A 16 23.66 -1.23 19.73
CA VAL A 16 24.04 -1.34 18.31
C VAL A 16 22.95 -0.77 17.38
N CYS A 17 23.36 0.04 16.40
CA CYS A 17 22.49 0.60 15.36
C CYS A 17 21.97 -0.49 14.42
N LYS A 18 20.66 -0.53 14.17
CA LYS A 18 20.07 -1.50 13.23
C LYS A 18 20.45 -1.29 11.76
N ASN A 19 20.88 -0.09 11.39
CA ASN A 19 21.20 0.23 9.99
C ASN A 19 22.65 -0.10 9.62
N CYS A 20 23.61 0.34 10.43
CA CYS A 20 25.04 0.22 10.15
C CYS A 20 25.80 -0.69 11.13
N ASN A 21 25.10 -1.31 12.09
CA ASN A 21 25.69 -2.18 13.12
C ASN A 21 26.77 -1.52 13.99
N THR A 22 26.87 -0.19 13.99
CA THR A 22 27.80 0.57 14.83
C THR A 22 27.27 0.63 16.27
N PRO A 23 28.14 0.50 17.29
CA PRO A 23 27.71 0.64 18.67
C PRO A 23 27.25 2.07 18.97
N CYS A 24 26.05 2.22 19.54
CA CYS A 24 25.43 3.51 19.84
C CYS A 24 25.45 3.81 21.33
N LYS A 25 25.91 5.01 21.70
CA LYS A 25 25.88 5.54 23.08
C LYS A 25 24.79 6.61 23.31
N GLY A 26 24.11 7.08 22.25
CA GLY A 26 23.10 8.14 22.32
C GLY A 26 21.80 7.82 21.57
N ASN A 27 20.89 8.80 21.53
CA ASN A 27 19.56 8.67 20.89
C ASN A 27 19.64 8.52 19.36
N TYR A 28 20.74 8.98 18.75
CA TYR A 28 21.01 8.84 17.33
C TYR A 28 22.38 8.19 17.12
N CYS A 29 22.51 7.43 16.03
CA CYS A 29 23.77 6.85 15.61
C CYS A 29 24.69 7.93 15.04
N TYR A 30 25.91 8.05 15.57
CA TYR A 30 26.89 9.04 15.08
C TYR A 30 27.37 8.75 13.65
N HIS A 31 27.30 7.50 13.20
CA HIS A 31 27.80 7.11 11.87
C HIS A 31 26.76 7.30 10.76
N CYS A 32 25.50 6.91 10.99
CA CYS A 32 24.47 6.97 9.96
C CYS A 32 23.32 7.94 10.25
N GLY A 33 23.24 8.54 11.45
CA GLY A 33 22.17 9.44 11.84
C GLY A 33 20.86 8.76 12.28
N GLN A 34 20.75 7.43 12.22
CA GLN A 34 19.50 6.74 12.57
C GLN A 34 19.23 6.81 14.08
N ALA A 35 17.99 7.08 14.46
CA ALA A 35 17.54 6.97 15.84
C ALA A 35 17.81 5.55 16.40
N THR A 36 18.52 5.48 17.52
CA THR A 36 18.93 4.23 18.19
C THR A 36 17.72 3.49 18.77
N ALA A 37 16.70 4.23 19.22
CA ALA A 37 15.45 3.70 19.73
C ALA A 37 14.44 3.45 18.57
N THR A 38 14.70 2.45 17.72
CA THR A 38 13.69 2.02 16.74
C THR A 38 12.61 1.19 17.44
N ARG A 39 11.45 1.80 17.71
CA ARG A 39 10.28 1.08 18.22
C ARG A 39 9.77 0.05 17.22
N GLN A 40 9.14 -1.01 17.74
CA GLN A 40 8.27 -1.86 16.92
C GLN A 40 7.18 -0.99 16.28
N LEU A 41 6.73 -1.40 15.09
CA LEU A 41 5.68 -0.68 14.39
C LEU A 41 4.35 -0.94 15.10
N GLU A 42 3.62 0.15 15.34
CA GLU A 42 2.31 0.16 15.99
C GLU A 42 1.36 1.01 15.13
N VAL A 43 0.08 0.65 15.12
CA VAL A 43 -0.91 1.31 14.25
C VAL A 43 -1.16 2.75 14.68
N LYS A 44 -1.38 2.98 15.98
CA LYS A 44 -1.74 4.31 16.51
C LYS A 44 -0.68 5.37 16.17
N PRO A 45 0.63 5.12 16.38
CA PRO A 45 1.63 6.09 16.00
C PRO A 45 1.80 6.26 14.49
N LEU A 46 1.62 5.21 13.68
CA LEU A 46 1.66 5.34 12.21
C LEU A 46 0.53 6.24 11.70
N LEU A 47 -0.68 6.09 12.25
CA LEU A 47 -1.81 6.96 11.91
C LEU A 47 -1.55 8.40 12.33
N TRP A 48 -1.06 8.61 13.56
CA TRP A 48 -0.71 9.95 14.04
C TRP A 48 0.33 10.63 13.15
N GLU A 49 1.40 9.92 12.79
CA GLU A 49 2.43 10.42 11.87
C GLU A 49 1.87 10.72 10.46
N ALA A 50 0.88 9.96 9.99
CA ALA A 50 0.24 10.19 8.70
C ALA A 50 -0.64 11.44 8.69
N PHE A 51 -1.42 11.69 9.75
CA PHE A 51 -2.31 12.86 9.84
C PHE A 51 -1.54 14.19 9.94
N PHE A 52 -0.44 14.20 10.69
CA PHE A 52 0.40 15.40 10.85
C PHE A 52 1.60 15.42 9.90
N SER A 53 1.57 14.61 8.86
CA SER A 53 2.71 14.50 7.96
C SER A 53 2.81 15.72 7.06
N VAL A 54 3.98 16.34 7.07
CA VAL A 54 4.38 17.27 6.00
C VAL A 54 5.11 16.45 4.94
N VAL A 55 4.68 16.60 3.69
CA VAL A 55 5.31 15.94 2.55
C VAL A 55 6.53 16.74 2.13
N ASP A 56 7.71 16.11 2.22
CA ASP A 56 9.00 16.70 1.84
C ASP A 56 9.77 15.72 0.95
N VAL A 57 10.16 16.14 -0.25
CA VAL A 57 10.95 15.26 -1.13
C VAL A 57 12.41 15.30 -0.70
N ASN A 58 12.80 14.29 0.09
CA ASN A 58 14.15 14.16 0.64
C ASN A 58 14.95 13.01 0.00
N GLN A 59 16.24 12.92 0.33
CA GLN A 59 17.20 11.98 -0.28
C GLN A 59 16.76 10.50 -0.26
N GLY A 60 15.94 10.09 0.69
CA GLY A 60 15.41 8.72 0.77
C GLY A 60 14.38 8.35 -0.32
N PHE A 61 13.78 9.33 -1.01
CA PHE A 61 12.72 9.10 -1.99
C PHE A 61 13.22 8.28 -3.19
N ILE A 62 14.28 8.74 -3.86
CA ILE A 62 14.84 8.06 -5.05
C ILE A 62 15.36 6.66 -4.68
N PHE A 63 15.99 6.54 -3.51
CA PHE A 63 16.46 5.24 -3.00
C PHE A 63 15.30 4.26 -2.81
N THR A 64 14.19 4.73 -2.24
CA THR A 64 12.99 3.92 -2.01
C THR A 64 12.33 3.50 -3.30
N LEU A 65 12.15 4.46 -4.22
CA LEU A 65 11.62 4.24 -5.57
C LEU A 65 12.39 3.12 -6.28
N LYS A 66 13.72 3.24 -6.35
CA LYS A 66 14.60 2.26 -6.98
C LYS A 66 14.56 0.91 -6.28
N SER A 67 14.58 0.90 -4.95
CA SER A 67 14.57 -0.33 -4.16
C SER A 67 13.26 -1.10 -4.32
N LEU A 68 12.12 -0.40 -4.39
CA LEU A 68 10.81 -1.00 -4.65
C LEU A 68 10.67 -1.49 -6.11
N CYS A 69 11.31 -0.85 -7.07
CA CYS A 69 11.32 -1.35 -8.46
C CYS A 69 12.19 -2.60 -8.66
N ILE A 70 13.27 -2.78 -7.89
CA ILE A 70 14.27 -3.84 -8.12
C ILE A 70 14.07 -5.04 -7.19
N LYS A 71 13.82 -4.81 -5.90
CA LYS A 71 13.73 -5.85 -4.85
C LYS A 71 12.69 -5.44 -3.79
N PRO A 72 11.40 -5.29 -4.16
CA PRO A 72 10.39 -4.69 -3.30
C PRO A 72 10.21 -5.40 -1.96
N GLY A 73 10.11 -6.73 -1.94
CA GLY A 73 9.85 -7.45 -0.70
C GLY A 73 11.04 -7.42 0.26
N GLU A 74 12.27 -7.30 -0.24
CA GLU A 74 13.46 -7.16 0.58
C GLU A 74 13.57 -5.74 1.14
N ALA A 75 13.35 -4.73 0.29
CA ALA A 75 13.32 -3.32 0.69
C ALA A 75 12.32 -3.05 1.84
N ILE A 76 11.10 -3.57 1.69
CA ILE A 76 10.05 -3.42 2.70
C ILE A 76 10.42 -4.18 3.99
N ARG A 77 11.03 -5.36 3.87
CA ARG A 77 11.52 -6.11 5.03
C ARG A 77 12.61 -5.35 5.78
N GLU A 78 13.57 -4.75 5.08
CA GLU A 78 14.61 -3.92 5.71
C GLU A 78 14.01 -2.79 6.54
N TYR A 79 13.00 -2.11 5.99
CA TYR A 79 12.30 -1.03 6.67
C TYR A 79 11.61 -1.51 7.96
N ILE A 80 10.90 -2.63 7.88
CA ILE A 80 10.20 -3.25 9.01
C ILE A 80 11.17 -3.72 10.10
N GLU A 81 12.29 -4.35 9.71
CA GLU A 81 13.35 -4.78 10.62
C GLU A 81 14.01 -3.61 11.36
N GLY A 82 13.94 -2.41 10.76
CA GLY A 82 14.31 -1.15 11.39
C GLY A 82 15.46 -0.42 10.72
N ARG A 83 15.86 -0.79 9.49
CA ARG A 83 16.84 -0.07 8.67
C ARG A 83 16.18 1.10 7.94
N ARG A 84 15.55 2.02 8.68
CA ARG A 84 14.57 2.99 8.14
C ARG A 84 15.19 4.22 7.49
N ILE A 85 16.40 4.62 7.88
CA ILE A 85 16.97 5.92 7.47
C ILE A 85 17.20 6.07 5.95
N LYS A 86 17.43 4.97 5.26
CA LYS A 86 17.63 4.94 3.80
C LYS A 86 16.32 5.12 3.04
N TYR A 87 15.21 4.74 3.65
CA TYR A 87 13.90 4.68 3.01
C TYR A 87 13.06 5.91 3.35
N TYR A 88 12.28 6.33 2.39
CA TYR A 88 11.30 7.39 2.53
C TYR A 88 10.11 6.86 3.33
N PRO A 89 9.61 7.61 4.34
CA PRO A 89 8.55 7.10 5.21
C PRO A 89 7.31 6.67 4.40
N PRO A 90 6.69 5.52 4.71
CA PRO A 90 5.63 4.93 3.91
C PRO A 90 4.40 5.84 3.82
N HIS A 91 4.06 6.54 4.91
CA HIS A 91 2.96 7.48 4.93
C HIS A 91 3.21 8.69 4.01
N LYS A 92 4.44 9.21 3.96
CA LYS A 92 4.77 10.31 3.03
C LYS A 92 4.82 9.82 1.59
N TYR A 93 5.30 8.59 1.37
CA TYR A 93 5.39 8.00 0.05
C TYR A 93 4.01 7.85 -0.60
N VAL A 94 3.04 7.29 0.13
CA VAL A 94 1.69 7.12 -0.40
C VAL A 94 0.97 8.44 -0.61
N LEU A 95 1.18 9.44 0.26
CA LEU A 95 0.58 10.77 0.09
C LEU A 95 1.14 11.48 -1.14
N LEU A 96 2.47 11.46 -1.33
CA LEU A 96 3.12 12.09 -2.48
C LEU A 96 2.70 11.43 -3.80
N ILE A 97 2.86 10.11 -3.91
CA ILE A 97 2.52 9.39 -5.15
C ILE A 97 1.01 9.38 -5.39
N GLY A 98 0.21 9.27 -4.32
CA GLY A 98 -1.25 9.34 -4.39
C GLY A 98 -1.76 10.70 -4.87
N ALA A 99 -1.15 11.81 -4.44
CA ALA A 99 -1.48 13.13 -4.95
C ALA A 99 -1.17 13.27 -6.44
N VAL A 100 -0.02 12.76 -6.90
CA VAL A 100 0.33 12.73 -8.33
C VAL A 100 -0.67 11.87 -9.10
N ALA A 101 -0.96 10.66 -8.62
CA ALA A 101 -1.93 9.77 -9.25
C ALA A 101 -3.34 10.38 -9.31
N ALA A 102 -3.77 11.09 -8.27
CA ALA A 102 -5.05 11.80 -8.24
C ALA A 102 -5.14 12.87 -9.34
N PHE A 103 -4.09 13.67 -9.49
CA PHE A 103 -4.00 14.71 -10.53
C PHE A 103 -4.13 14.12 -11.94
N PHE A 104 -3.47 13.00 -12.20
CA PHE A 104 -3.59 12.31 -13.48
C PHE A 104 -4.96 11.63 -13.65
N SER A 105 -5.50 11.03 -12.59
CA SER A 105 -6.82 10.37 -12.64
C SER A 105 -7.94 11.34 -13.00
N THR A 106 -7.97 12.55 -12.41
CA THR A 106 -9.00 13.55 -12.71
C THR A 106 -8.87 14.13 -14.12
N ARG A 107 -7.65 14.19 -14.67
CA ARG A 107 -7.40 14.70 -16.03
C ARG A 107 -7.78 13.71 -17.12
N TYR A 108 -7.60 12.42 -16.88
CA TYR A 108 -7.72 11.36 -17.89
C TYR A 108 -8.93 10.44 -17.70
N HIS A 109 -9.66 10.56 -16.59
CA HIS A 109 -10.89 9.79 -16.30
C HIS A 109 -10.73 8.29 -16.58
N PHE A 110 -9.65 7.71 -16.06
CA PHE A 110 -9.22 6.34 -16.35
C PHE A 110 -10.32 5.28 -16.15
N PHE A 111 -11.24 5.51 -15.21
CA PHE A 111 -12.31 4.56 -14.87
C PHE A 111 -13.68 4.94 -15.41
N SER A 112 -13.79 6.03 -16.17
CA SER A 112 -15.05 6.49 -16.78
C SER A 112 -15.60 5.54 -17.87
N GLY A 113 -14.76 4.69 -18.43
CA GLY A 113 -15.17 3.67 -19.40
C GLY A 113 -16.01 2.58 -18.72
N GLN A 114 -17.32 2.59 -18.94
CA GLN A 114 -18.23 1.54 -18.49
C GLN A 114 -17.73 0.18 -19.03
N PRO A 115 -17.52 -0.84 -18.18
CA PRO A 115 -17.21 -2.17 -18.65
C PRO A 115 -18.42 -2.75 -19.37
N THR A 116 -18.35 -2.80 -20.70
CA THR A 116 -19.43 -3.29 -21.57
C THR A 116 -19.49 -4.81 -21.69
N SER A 117 -18.59 -5.56 -21.03
CA SER A 117 -18.54 -7.03 -21.09
C SER A 117 -17.85 -7.66 -19.88
N GLY A 118 -18.30 -8.86 -19.49
CA GLY A 118 -17.73 -9.68 -18.41
C GLY A 118 -18.42 -9.49 -17.05
N ILE A 119 -17.90 -10.11 -15.99
CA ILE A 119 -18.46 -10.07 -14.61
C ILE A 119 -18.63 -8.62 -14.10
N LEU A 120 -17.82 -7.69 -14.58
CA LEU A 120 -17.89 -6.28 -14.22
C LEU A 120 -19.08 -5.53 -14.85
N SER A 121 -19.76 -6.08 -15.86
CA SER A 121 -21.00 -5.51 -16.40
C SER A 121 -22.19 -5.69 -15.46
N ILE A 122 -22.04 -6.42 -14.34
CA ILE A 122 -23.07 -6.46 -13.28
C ILE A 122 -23.31 -5.04 -12.73
N ALA A 123 -22.29 -4.17 -12.77
CA ALA A 123 -22.42 -2.76 -12.40
C ALA A 123 -23.06 -1.87 -13.50
N SER A 124 -23.46 -2.43 -14.65
CA SER A 124 -24.28 -1.73 -15.66
C SER A 124 -25.79 -1.99 -15.49
N ASP A 125 -26.20 -2.69 -14.43
CA ASP A 125 -27.59 -2.72 -13.96
C ASP A 125 -28.05 -1.28 -13.65
N SER A 126 -29.29 -0.94 -13.98
CA SER A 126 -29.88 0.38 -13.71
C SER A 126 -29.81 0.78 -12.23
N ARG A 127 -29.83 -0.20 -11.32
CA ARG A 127 -29.68 0.02 -9.88
C ARG A 127 -28.32 0.60 -9.50
N LEU A 128 -27.27 0.17 -10.21
CA LEU A 128 -25.87 0.57 -10.00
C LEU A 128 -25.40 1.64 -10.99
N ALA A 129 -26.34 2.24 -11.74
CA ALA A 129 -26.05 3.40 -12.58
C ALA A 129 -25.34 4.49 -11.77
N GLY A 130 -24.19 4.95 -12.27
CA GLY A 130 -23.32 5.93 -11.59
C GLY A 130 -22.16 5.33 -10.78
N PHE A 131 -22.11 4.01 -10.54
CA PHE A 131 -21.04 3.39 -9.75
C PHE A 131 -19.64 3.66 -10.32
N TRP A 132 -19.46 3.54 -11.63
CA TRP A 132 -18.16 3.78 -12.26
C TRP A 132 -17.72 5.24 -12.21
N LEU A 133 -18.69 6.17 -12.31
CA LEU A 133 -18.42 7.61 -12.14
C LEU A 133 -18.02 7.92 -10.70
N TYR A 134 -18.71 7.33 -9.72
CA TYR A 134 -18.34 7.37 -8.31
C TYR A 134 -16.91 6.82 -8.11
N ALA A 135 -16.62 5.64 -8.66
CA ALA A 135 -15.32 5.01 -8.53
C ALA A 135 -14.20 5.87 -9.12
N ASP A 136 -14.42 6.48 -10.29
CA ASP A 136 -13.48 7.42 -10.93
C ASP A 136 -13.25 8.66 -10.04
N THR A 137 -14.33 9.28 -9.56
CA THR A 137 -14.31 10.50 -8.73
C THR A 137 -13.55 10.30 -7.43
N TYR A 138 -13.76 9.16 -6.76
CA TYR A 138 -13.17 8.87 -5.45
C TYR A 138 -11.99 7.89 -5.51
N THR A 139 -11.39 7.67 -6.69
CA THR A 139 -10.30 6.70 -6.93
C THR A 139 -9.20 6.76 -5.86
N THR A 140 -8.72 7.95 -5.52
CA THR A 140 -7.63 8.14 -4.55
C THR A 140 -8.03 7.72 -3.14
N LEU A 141 -9.24 8.08 -2.69
CA LEU A 141 -9.75 7.69 -1.37
C LEU A 141 -9.97 6.18 -1.28
N ILE A 142 -10.52 5.59 -2.35
CA ILE A 142 -10.70 4.14 -2.47
C ILE A 142 -9.37 3.42 -2.33
N ASN A 143 -8.31 3.89 -3.00
CA ASN A 143 -6.96 3.32 -2.89
C ASN A 143 -6.37 3.43 -1.48
N ILE A 144 -6.64 4.53 -0.74
CA ILE A 144 -6.17 4.67 0.65
C ILE A 144 -6.91 3.69 1.58
N ILE A 145 -8.23 3.56 1.44
CA ILE A 145 -9.06 2.61 2.21
C ILE A 145 -8.69 1.14 1.88
N THR A 146 -8.13 0.90 0.70
CA THR A 146 -7.67 -0.44 0.29
C THR A 146 -6.51 -0.95 1.18
N ILE A 147 -5.66 -0.06 1.70
CA ILE A 147 -4.48 -0.41 2.50
C ILE A 147 -4.84 -1.26 3.74
N PRO A 148 -5.74 -0.83 4.65
CA PRO A 148 -6.11 -1.64 5.82
C PRO A 148 -6.77 -2.96 5.44
N VAL A 149 -7.59 -3.00 4.38
CA VAL A 149 -8.21 -4.25 3.91
C VAL A 149 -7.11 -5.24 3.51
N PHE A 150 -6.19 -4.84 2.63
CA PHE A 150 -5.07 -5.69 2.22
C PHE A 150 -4.13 -6.06 3.38
N ALA A 151 -3.96 -5.16 4.35
CA ALA A 151 -3.19 -5.44 5.56
C ALA A 151 -3.80 -6.58 6.38
N ILE A 152 -5.14 -6.72 6.44
CA ILE A 152 -5.80 -7.82 7.15
C ILE A 152 -5.52 -9.16 6.45
N PHE A 153 -5.69 -9.21 5.12
CA PHE A 153 -5.46 -10.43 4.33
C PHE A 153 -3.99 -10.86 4.31
N SER A 154 -3.06 -9.92 4.19
CA SER A 154 -1.62 -10.21 4.29
C SER A 154 -1.18 -10.62 5.69
N TRP A 155 -1.75 -10.00 6.73
CA TRP A 155 -1.50 -10.38 8.12
C TRP A 155 -1.95 -11.82 8.40
N LEU A 156 -3.10 -12.25 7.86
CA LEU A 156 -3.60 -13.63 7.96
C LEU A 156 -2.59 -14.68 7.45
N LEU A 157 -1.79 -14.37 6.41
CA LEU A 157 -0.81 -15.31 5.84
C LEU A 157 0.27 -15.73 6.83
N ARG A 158 0.80 -14.80 7.64
CA ARG A 158 1.88 -15.08 8.61
C ARG A 158 1.75 -14.27 9.90
N ARG A 159 0.61 -14.42 10.58
CA ARG A 159 0.32 -13.76 11.88
C ARG A 159 1.39 -13.92 12.96
N LYS A 160 2.13 -15.04 12.95
CA LYS A 160 3.20 -15.32 13.93
C LYS A 160 4.51 -14.58 13.64
N ALA A 161 4.77 -14.23 12.38
CA ALA A 161 6.04 -13.62 11.97
C ALA A 161 5.96 -12.09 11.91
N TYR A 162 4.81 -11.54 11.53
CA TYR A 162 4.61 -10.12 11.35
C TYR A 162 3.35 -9.62 12.03
N ASN A 163 3.42 -8.45 12.66
CA ASN A 163 2.28 -7.81 13.29
C ASN A 163 1.41 -7.06 12.27
N TYR A 164 0.23 -6.59 12.69
CA TYR A 164 -0.69 -5.91 11.78
C TYR A 164 -0.13 -4.57 11.25
N ALA A 165 0.58 -3.80 12.09
CA ALA A 165 1.19 -2.53 11.68
C ALA A 165 2.29 -2.69 10.62
N GLU A 166 3.05 -3.79 10.68
CA GLU A 166 4.02 -4.17 9.66
C GLU A 166 3.34 -4.51 8.34
N ASN A 167 2.19 -5.18 8.38
CA ASN A 167 1.38 -5.45 7.19
C ASN A 167 0.71 -4.17 6.64
N ILE A 168 0.38 -3.18 7.47
CA ILE A 168 -0.02 -1.85 6.98
C ILE A 168 1.13 -1.25 6.18
N VAL A 169 2.35 -1.18 6.76
CA VAL A 169 3.52 -0.62 6.07
C VAL A 169 3.81 -1.35 4.75
N LEU A 170 3.70 -2.68 4.74
CA LEU A 170 3.83 -3.50 3.53
C LEU A 170 2.87 -3.04 2.44
N ASN A 171 1.57 -2.97 2.75
CA ASN A 171 0.56 -2.63 1.75
C ASN A 171 0.57 -1.14 1.40
N THR A 172 1.03 -0.26 2.27
CA THR A 172 1.27 1.15 1.94
C THR A 172 2.32 1.29 0.83
N TYR A 173 3.47 0.60 0.95
CA TYR A 173 4.49 0.64 -0.10
C TYR A 173 4.02 -0.02 -1.40
N ILE A 174 3.30 -1.13 -1.32
CA ILE A 174 2.74 -1.81 -2.50
C ILE A 174 1.77 -0.90 -3.23
N THR A 175 0.81 -0.31 -2.51
CA THR A 175 -0.21 0.59 -3.08
C THR A 175 0.44 1.82 -3.71
N SER A 176 1.42 2.41 -3.02
CA SER A 176 2.19 3.54 -3.57
C SER A 176 2.89 3.19 -4.86
N GLN A 177 3.50 1.99 -4.95
CA GLN A 177 4.16 1.57 -6.17
C GLN A 177 3.17 1.28 -7.30
N GLN A 178 1.99 0.74 -7.00
CA GLN A 178 0.93 0.56 -8.00
C GLN A 178 0.42 1.91 -8.52
N LEU A 179 0.26 2.91 -7.66
CA LEU A 179 -0.09 4.27 -8.08
C LEU A 179 1.00 4.91 -8.95
N LEU A 180 2.28 4.65 -8.65
CA LEU A 180 3.36 5.08 -9.53
C LEU A 180 3.29 4.38 -10.90
N LEU A 181 3.03 3.07 -10.93
CA LEU A 181 2.84 2.31 -12.17
C LEU A 181 1.63 2.84 -12.96
N PHE A 182 0.57 3.26 -12.27
CA PHE A 182 -0.57 3.90 -12.91
C PHE A 182 -0.17 5.21 -13.60
N VAL A 183 0.55 6.08 -12.89
CA VAL A 183 1.06 7.35 -13.45
C VAL A 183 1.99 7.11 -14.64
N SER A 184 2.86 6.09 -14.58
CA SER A 184 3.77 5.78 -15.69
C SER A 184 3.07 5.23 -16.93
N MET A 185 1.83 4.73 -16.82
CA MET A 185 1.03 4.30 -17.96
C MET A 185 0.33 5.44 -18.69
N VAL A 186 0.27 6.67 -18.12
CA VAL A 186 -0.45 7.81 -18.74
C VAL A 186 -0.04 8.10 -20.19
N PRO A 187 1.26 8.13 -20.57
CA PRO A 187 1.64 8.35 -21.97
C PRO A 187 1.13 7.27 -22.92
N LEU A 188 0.99 6.03 -22.44
CA LEU A 188 0.41 4.94 -23.23
C LEU A 188 -1.10 5.11 -23.41
N PHE A 189 -1.82 5.67 -22.43
CA PHE A 189 -3.23 6.00 -22.59
C PHE A 189 -3.47 7.05 -23.68
N GLU A 190 -2.61 8.07 -23.75
CA GLU A 190 -2.69 9.08 -24.81
C GLU A 190 -2.42 8.49 -26.20
N CYS A 191 -1.40 7.65 -26.30
CA CYS A 191 -1.01 7.01 -27.56
C CYS A 191 -2.06 5.99 -28.06
N TYR A 192 -2.73 5.28 -27.14
CA TYR A 192 -3.73 4.24 -27.44
C TYR A 192 -5.15 4.66 -27.02
N SER A 193 -5.47 5.95 -27.13
CA SER A 193 -6.75 6.53 -26.70
C SER A 193 -7.98 5.91 -27.38
N THR A 194 -7.82 5.32 -28.57
CA THR A 194 -8.89 4.59 -29.28
C THR A 194 -9.21 3.23 -28.67
N THR A 195 -8.31 2.65 -27.87
CA THR A 195 -8.47 1.32 -27.25
C THR A 195 -7.96 1.27 -25.81
N PRO A 196 -8.52 2.09 -24.89
CA PRO A 196 -8.03 2.22 -23.51
C PRO A 196 -8.14 0.90 -22.71
N ARG A 197 -9.06 0.01 -23.10
CA ARG A 197 -9.26 -1.30 -22.47
C ARG A 197 -7.99 -2.15 -22.41
N TYR A 198 -7.18 -2.16 -23.46
CA TYR A 198 -5.96 -2.98 -23.47
C TYR A 198 -4.92 -2.43 -22.50
N VAL A 199 -4.81 -1.11 -22.37
CA VAL A 199 -3.87 -0.47 -21.44
C VAL A 199 -4.30 -0.71 -19.99
N ILE A 200 -5.60 -0.64 -19.69
CA ILE A 200 -6.15 -1.00 -18.36
C ILE A 200 -5.87 -2.47 -18.03
N ASN A 201 -6.18 -3.39 -18.95
CA ASN A 201 -5.92 -4.82 -18.74
C ASN A 201 -4.44 -5.10 -18.50
N PHE A 202 -3.55 -4.45 -19.27
CA PHE A 202 -2.12 -4.56 -19.09
C PHE A 202 -1.68 -4.06 -17.71
N TYR A 203 -2.16 -2.89 -17.28
CA TYR A 203 -1.93 -2.37 -15.93
C TYR A 203 -2.39 -3.33 -14.83
N VAL A 204 -3.58 -3.92 -14.95
CA VAL A 204 -4.11 -4.89 -13.97
C VAL A 204 -3.21 -6.13 -13.91
N VAL A 205 -2.79 -6.68 -15.04
CA VAL A 205 -1.86 -7.83 -15.07
C VAL A 205 -0.53 -7.48 -14.42
N VAL A 206 0.05 -6.32 -14.76
CA VAL A 206 1.33 -5.86 -14.19
C VAL A 206 1.23 -5.69 -12.68
N THR A 207 0.15 -5.11 -12.16
CA THR A 207 -0.04 -4.92 -10.71
C THR A 207 -0.28 -6.23 -9.97
N LEU A 208 -0.99 -7.20 -10.57
CA LEU A 208 -1.13 -8.55 -10.01
C LEU A 208 0.21 -9.29 -9.95
N LEU A 209 1.01 -9.23 -11.02
CA LEU A 209 2.35 -9.81 -11.05
C LEU A 209 3.27 -9.15 -10.01
N TYR A 210 3.21 -7.82 -9.89
CA TYR A 210 3.98 -7.08 -8.90
C TYR A 210 3.62 -7.52 -7.46
N ASN A 211 2.35 -7.64 -7.14
CA ASN A 211 1.88 -8.18 -5.86
C ASN A 211 2.47 -9.57 -5.57
N VAL A 212 2.32 -10.52 -6.49
CA VAL A 212 2.85 -11.88 -6.32
C VAL A 212 4.37 -11.84 -6.08
N TRP A 213 5.08 -10.99 -6.81
CA TRP A 213 6.52 -10.80 -6.66
C TRP A 213 6.90 -10.26 -5.27
N VAL A 214 6.25 -9.18 -4.82
CA VAL A 214 6.49 -8.58 -3.49
C VAL A 214 6.23 -9.60 -2.39
N TYR A 215 5.07 -10.26 -2.41
CA TYR A 215 4.67 -11.21 -1.36
C TYR A 215 5.59 -12.43 -1.32
N LYS A 216 5.98 -12.97 -2.48
CA LYS A 216 6.97 -14.05 -2.56
C LYS A 216 8.29 -13.65 -1.91
N GLN A 217 8.80 -12.46 -2.24
CA GLN A 217 10.06 -11.96 -1.72
C GLN A 217 9.97 -11.61 -0.23
N PHE A 218 8.89 -10.96 0.22
CA PHE A 218 8.68 -10.48 1.60
C PHE A 218 8.42 -11.61 2.60
N PHE A 219 7.58 -12.59 2.26
CA PHE A 219 7.34 -13.75 3.13
C PHE A 219 8.36 -14.88 2.94
N GLY A 220 9.20 -14.80 1.91
CA GLY A 220 10.27 -15.78 1.67
C GLY A 220 9.71 -17.18 1.40
N PHE A 221 8.65 -17.29 0.60
CA PHE A 221 8.05 -18.58 0.27
C PHE A 221 9.03 -19.42 -0.57
N LYS A 222 9.46 -20.57 -0.02
CA LYS A 222 10.30 -21.55 -0.74
C LYS A 222 9.48 -22.50 -1.62
N ARG A 223 8.21 -22.75 -1.25
CA ARG A 223 7.29 -23.66 -1.97
C ARG A 223 6.22 -22.86 -2.71
N TRP A 224 5.81 -23.36 -3.88
CA TRP A 224 4.73 -22.78 -4.69
C TRP A 224 3.39 -22.72 -3.98
N THR A 225 3.12 -23.66 -3.06
CA THR A 225 1.89 -23.65 -2.24
C THR A 225 1.73 -22.37 -1.43
N GLY A 226 2.84 -21.81 -0.92
CA GLY A 226 2.81 -20.52 -0.21
C GLY A 226 2.49 -19.35 -1.13
N VAL A 227 2.98 -19.38 -2.37
CA VAL A 227 2.69 -18.36 -3.39
C VAL A 227 1.23 -18.44 -3.84
N LEU A 228 0.70 -19.65 -4.04
CA LEU A 228 -0.72 -19.86 -4.38
C LEU A 228 -1.65 -19.38 -3.25
N CYS A 229 -1.32 -19.69 -2.00
CA CYS A 229 -2.06 -19.21 -0.85
C CYS A 229 -2.03 -17.67 -0.77
N ALA A 230 -0.87 -17.03 -1.01
CA ALA A 230 -0.78 -15.58 -1.08
C ALA A 230 -1.63 -14.99 -2.22
N ALA A 231 -1.57 -15.59 -3.41
CA ALA A 231 -2.38 -15.17 -4.56
C ALA A 231 -3.88 -15.28 -4.26
N PHE A 232 -4.32 -16.37 -3.63
CA PHE A 232 -5.70 -16.54 -3.17
C PHE A 232 -6.11 -15.46 -2.17
N MET A 233 -5.28 -15.19 -1.15
CA MET A 233 -5.57 -14.16 -0.15
C MET A 233 -5.65 -12.76 -0.77
N MET A 234 -4.80 -12.44 -1.75
CA MET A 234 -4.84 -11.17 -2.47
C MET A 234 -6.10 -11.07 -3.33
N PHE A 235 -6.49 -12.15 -4.00
CA PHE A 235 -7.73 -12.20 -4.77
C PHE A 235 -8.95 -11.99 -3.86
N SER A 236 -8.99 -12.65 -2.70
CA SER A 236 -10.02 -12.41 -1.68
C SER A 236 -10.03 -10.97 -1.17
N ALA A 237 -8.86 -10.33 -1.02
CA ALA A 237 -8.76 -8.93 -0.64
C ALA A 237 -9.35 -8.00 -1.71
N TYR A 238 -9.09 -8.23 -3.00
CA TYR A 238 -9.69 -7.48 -4.09
C TYR A 238 -11.23 -7.63 -4.13
N ILE A 239 -11.75 -8.85 -3.92
CA ILE A 239 -13.19 -9.09 -3.82
C ILE A 239 -13.78 -8.32 -2.63
N CYS A 240 -13.15 -8.43 -1.46
CA CYS A 240 -13.61 -7.74 -0.25
C CYS A 240 -13.64 -6.21 -0.45
N GLN A 241 -12.59 -5.65 -1.07
CA GLN A 241 -12.52 -4.23 -1.41
C GLN A 241 -13.63 -3.82 -2.39
N PHE A 242 -13.88 -4.62 -3.42
CA PHE A 242 -14.93 -4.34 -4.40
C PHE A 242 -16.33 -4.31 -3.74
N LEU A 243 -16.63 -5.30 -2.88
CA LEU A 243 -17.88 -5.34 -2.12
C LEU A 243 -18.03 -4.16 -1.16
N LEU A 244 -16.94 -3.77 -0.49
CA LEU A 244 -16.93 -2.61 0.38
C LEU A 244 -17.22 -1.31 -0.39
N ASN A 245 -16.61 -1.13 -1.56
CA ASN A 245 -16.88 0.01 -2.43
C ASN A 245 -18.32 0.04 -2.93
N LEU A 246 -18.89 -1.11 -3.31
CA LEU A 246 -20.30 -1.21 -3.70
C LEU A 246 -21.23 -0.83 -2.53
N LEU A 247 -20.93 -1.30 -1.33
CA LEU A 247 -21.70 -0.97 -0.13
C LEU A 247 -21.65 0.54 0.15
N PHE A 248 -20.47 1.15 0.08
CA PHE A 248 -20.34 2.60 0.25
C PHE A 248 -21.12 3.39 -0.80
N PHE A 249 -21.05 2.98 -2.07
CA PHE A 249 -21.82 3.60 -3.15
C PHE A 249 -23.33 3.53 -2.90
N VAL A 250 -23.86 2.36 -2.57
CA VAL A 250 -25.29 2.17 -2.29
C VAL A 250 -25.75 3.01 -1.09
N VAL A 251 -24.95 3.05 -0.03
CA VAL A 251 -25.24 3.88 1.15
C VAL A 251 -25.23 5.36 0.80
N ALA A 252 -24.22 5.84 0.07
CA ALA A 252 -24.10 7.24 -0.32
C ALA A 252 -25.25 7.68 -1.24
N LYS A 253 -25.68 6.82 -2.17
CA LYS A 253 -26.85 7.03 -3.03
C LYS A 253 -28.16 7.10 -2.23
N ASN A 254 -28.33 6.23 -1.23
CA ASN A 254 -29.53 6.24 -0.37
C ASN A 254 -29.60 7.44 0.57
N LEU A 255 -28.48 8.13 0.81
CA LEU A 255 -28.39 9.33 1.64
C LEU A 255 -28.47 10.61 0.79
N ASP A 256 -28.73 10.52 -0.51
CA ASP A 256 -28.75 11.64 -1.47
C ASP A 256 -27.45 12.48 -1.46
N VAL A 257 -26.31 11.86 -1.17
CA VAL A 257 -24.97 12.49 -1.18
C VAL A 257 -24.31 12.41 -2.57
N LEU A 258 -24.84 11.58 -3.48
CA LEU A 258 -24.38 11.34 -4.85
C LEU A 258 -25.54 11.50 -5.83
#